data_AF-A0A7W0GQ38-F1
#
_entry.id   AF-A0A7W0GQ38-F1
#
_cell.length_a   1.000
_cell.length_b   1.000
_cell.length_c   1.000
_cell.angle_alpha   90.00
_cell.angle_beta   90.00
_cell.angle_gamma   90.00
#
_symmetry.space_group_name_H-M   'P 1'
#
loop_
_entity.id
_entity.type
_entity.pdbx_description
1 polymer ?
#
loop_
_entity_poly.entity_id
_entity_poly.type
_entity_poly.pdbx_seq_one_letter_code
_entity_poly.pdbx_strand_id
1 'polypeptide(L)'
;MRLTFTKKIVVGLSIIVAIGIVSMLIVYDGLNTLQNNVQELAHIEEPSAAAAYEMEINALGIGMGVLKYLDSHDSRDRQRVKKDQADFERFHAEYVRLAKTPRHRELADRMATLYTGFKALGETLMTNKDDEEAIFAAVGQNFERIDNILDRRIQANINRQRPGSFMKLEQSLDLEADIAEIGIWLATYHRTHKGEHKELIWANEREFR
;
A
#
# COMPACT_ATOMS: atom_id res chain seq x y z
N MET A 1 -49.28 -64.43 36.46
CA MET A 1 -50.29 -64.19 35.40
C MET A 1 -49.72 -64.60 34.05
N ARG A 2 -50.29 -65.60 33.36
CA ARG A 2 -49.90 -65.95 31.98
C ARG A 2 -50.48 -64.90 31.03
N LEU A 3 -49.62 -64.07 30.43
CA LEU A 3 -50.01 -63.18 29.35
C LEU A 3 -50.55 -64.01 28.17
N THR A 4 -51.78 -63.71 27.74
CA THR A 4 -52.38 -64.30 26.54
C THR A 4 -51.52 -63.98 25.31
N PHE A 5 -51.49 -64.88 24.34
CA PHE A 5 -50.63 -64.81 23.14
C PHE A 5 -50.70 -63.44 22.45
N THR A 6 -51.90 -62.85 22.41
CA THR A 6 -52.19 -61.51 21.88
C THR A 6 -51.42 -60.39 22.60
N LYS A 7 -51.31 -60.41 23.93
CA LYS A 7 -50.60 -59.37 24.69
C LYS A 7 -49.10 -59.38 24.42
N LYS A 8 -48.51 -60.56 24.17
CA LYS A 8 -47.08 -60.68 23.82
C LYS A 8 -46.78 -60.05 22.45
N ILE A 9 -47.68 -60.26 21.47
CA ILE A 9 -47.56 -59.67 20.13
C ILE A 9 -47.69 -58.14 20.22
N VAL A 10 -48.68 -57.63 20.96
CA VAL A 10 -48.88 -56.18 21.13
C VAL A 10 -47.66 -55.53 21.79
N VAL A 11 -47.12 -56.12 22.87
CA VAL A 11 -45.91 -55.59 23.53
C VAL A 11 -44.70 -55.59 22.59
N GLY A 12 -44.48 -56.68 21.84
CA GLY A 12 -43.39 -56.74 20.86
C GLY A 12 -43.52 -55.67 19.78
N LEU A 13 -44.74 -55.47 19.25
CA LEU A 13 -45.02 -54.43 18.26
C LEU A 13 -44.80 -53.03 18.83
N SER A 14 -45.26 -52.75 20.05
CA SER A 14 -45.07 -51.46 20.71
C SER A 14 -43.58 -51.13 20.93
N ILE A 15 -42.77 -52.12 21.28
CA ILE A 15 -41.32 -51.94 21.44
C ILE A 15 -40.66 -51.57 20.10
N ILE A 16 -41.02 -52.28 19.02
CA ILE A 16 -40.48 -52.00 17.67
C ILE A 16 -40.85 -50.58 17.23
N VAL A 17 -42.11 -50.17 17.44
CA VAL A 17 -42.58 -48.82 17.12
C VAL A 17 -41.85 -47.76 17.95
N ALA A 18 -41.67 -48.00 19.25
CA ALA A 18 -40.94 -47.08 20.13
C ALA A 18 -39.47 -46.91 19.70
N ILE A 19 -38.79 -48.00 19.34
CA ILE A 19 -37.42 -47.96 18.81
C ILE A 19 -37.38 -47.20 17.47
N GLY A 20 -38.40 -47.37 16.62
CA GLY A 20 -38.53 -46.64 15.36
C GLY A 20 -38.65 -45.13 15.57
N ILE A 21 -39.48 -44.70 16.52
CA ILE A 21 -39.66 -43.28 16.86
C ILE A 21 -38.38 -42.68 17.42
N VAL A 22 -37.69 -43.37 18.34
CA VAL A 22 -36.42 -42.89 18.91
C VAL A 22 -35.34 -42.79 17.83
N SER A 23 -35.22 -43.80 16.97
CA SER A 23 -34.30 -43.75 15.82
C SER A 23 -34.61 -42.57 14.90
N MET A 24 -35.89 -42.31 14.64
CA MET A 24 -36.32 -41.19 13.79
C MET A 24 -36.00 -39.83 14.42
N LEU A 25 -36.15 -39.69 15.75
CA LEU A 25 -35.75 -38.49 16.48
C LEU A 25 -34.25 -38.25 16.43
N ILE A 26 -33.43 -39.30 16.62
CA ILE A 26 -31.96 -39.21 16.54
C ILE A 26 -31.52 -38.80 15.13
N VAL A 27 -32.11 -39.39 14.10
CA VAL A 27 -31.79 -39.04 12.70
C VAL A 27 -32.22 -37.60 12.39
N TYR A 28 -33.37 -37.17 12.87
CA TYR A 28 -33.86 -35.80 12.67
C TYR A 28 -32.94 -34.75 13.33
N ASP A 29 -32.52 -35.01 14.57
CA ASP A 29 -31.60 -34.11 15.30
C ASP A 29 -30.21 -34.06 14.65
N GLY A 30 -29.71 -35.22 14.19
CA GLY A 30 -28.47 -35.31 13.43
C GLY A 30 -28.53 -34.55 12.10
N LEU A 31 -29.65 -34.63 11.38
CA LEU A 31 -29.87 -33.88 10.13
C LEU A 31 -29.94 -32.37 10.37
N ASN A 32 -30.64 -31.92 11.42
CA ASN A 32 -30.69 -30.50 11.78
C ASN A 32 -29.31 -29.95 12.16
N THR A 33 -28.53 -30.73 12.91
CA THR A 33 -27.16 -30.35 13.30
C THR A 33 -26.26 -30.24 12.07
N LEU A 34 -26.34 -31.21 11.15
CA LEU A 34 -25.62 -31.19 9.87
C LEU A 34 -26.03 -29.98 9.01
N GLN A 35 -27.33 -29.71 8.91
CA GLN A 35 -27.84 -28.60 8.10
C GLN A 35 -27.36 -27.24 8.64
N ASN A 36 -27.35 -27.07 9.97
CA ASN A 36 -26.83 -25.86 10.60
C ASN A 36 -25.33 -25.68 10.35
N ASN A 37 -24.53 -26.74 10.52
CA ASN A 37 -23.08 -26.68 10.29
C ASN A 37 -22.74 -26.43 8.81
N VAL A 38 -23.47 -27.05 7.87
CA VAL A 38 -23.29 -26.82 6.43
C VAL A 38 -23.68 -25.39 6.05
N GLN A 39 -24.77 -24.86 6.60
CA GLN A 39 -25.14 -23.46 6.40
C GLN A 39 -24.13 -22.49 7.00
N GLU A 40 -23.56 -22.80 8.16
CA GLU A 40 -22.52 -22.00 8.80
C GLU A 40 -21.23 -21.97 7.97
N LEU A 41 -20.78 -23.13 7.49
CA LEU A 41 -19.62 -23.21 6.58
C LEU A 41 -19.85 -22.44 5.27
N ALA A 42 -20.96 -22.75 4.58
CA ALA A 42 -21.20 -22.27 3.21
C ALA A 42 -21.63 -20.79 3.13
N HIS A 43 -22.27 -20.25 4.17
CA HIS A 43 -22.81 -18.89 4.13
C HIS A 43 -22.05 -17.88 4.99
N ILE A 44 -21.11 -18.32 5.84
CA ILE A 44 -20.44 -17.43 6.80
C ILE A 44 -18.92 -17.62 6.77
N GLU A 45 -18.43 -18.84 7.02
CA GLU A 45 -16.98 -19.07 7.09
C GLU A 45 -16.31 -18.83 5.73
N GLU A 46 -16.80 -19.45 4.65
CA GLU A 46 -16.24 -19.27 3.30
C GLU A 46 -16.28 -17.79 2.83
N PRO A 47 -17.42 -17.06 2.92
CA PRO A 47 -17.47 -15.65 2.54
C PRO A 47 -16.59 -14.73 3.41
N SER A 48 -16.48 -15.02 4.72
CA SER A 48 -15.63 -14.21 5.61
C SER A 48 -14.14 -14.44 5.35
N ALA A 49 -13.75 -15.68 5.05
CA ALA A 49 -12.39 -16.00 4.64
C ALA A 49 -12.04 -15.34 3.30
N ALA A 50 -12.95 -15.38 2.32
CA ALA A 50 -12.77 -14.71 1.04
C ALA A 50 -12.59 -13.19 1.21
N ALA A 51 -13.42 -12.53 2.01
CA ALA A 51 -13.25 -11.10 2.32
C ALA A 51 -11.90 -10.81 3.00
N ALA A 52 -11.43 -11.70 3.88
CA ALA A 52 -10.11 -11.57 4.50
C ALA A 52 -8.96 -11.69 3.50
N TYR A 53 -9.03 -12.65 2.57
CA TYR A 53 -8.05 -12.80 1.50
C TYR A 53 -8.01 -11.59 0.56
N GLU A 54 -9.18 -11.06 0.19
CA GLU A 54 -9.26 -9.86 -0.65
C GLU A 54 -8.66 -8.64 0.06
N MET A 55 -8.90 -8.48 1.37
CA MET A 55 -8.23 -7.45 2.16
C MET A 55 -6.70 -7.59 2.13
N GLU A 56 -6.17 -8.81 2.27
CA GLU A 56 -4.72 -9.05 2.20
C GLU A 56 -4.15 -8.68 0.82
N ILE A 57 -4.80 -9.13 -0.26
CA ILE A 57 -4.41 -8.81 -1.63
C ILE A 57 -4.35 -7.29 -1.85
N ASN A 58 -5.38 -6.57 -1.41
CA ASN A 58 -5.45 -5.12 -1.56
C ASN A 58 -4.40 -4.41 -0.69
N ALA A 59 -4.14 -4.87 0.54
CA ALA A 59 -3.09 -4.31 1.38
C ALA A 59 -1.69 -4.47 0.73
N LEU A 60 -1.41 -5.64 0.15
CA LEU A 60 -0.19 -5.88 -0.62
C LEU A 60 -0.13 -5.03 -1.89
N GLY A 61 -1.25 -4.88 -2.59
CA GLY A 61 -1.41 -4.01 -3.76
C GLY A 61 -1.04 -2.55 -3.46
N ILE A 62 -1.57 -2.02 -2.35
CA ILE A 62 -1.23 -0.69 -1.84
C ILE A 62 0.27 -0.58 -1.55
N GLY A 63 0.84 -1.53 -0.80
CA GLY A 63 2.26 -1.48 -0.44
C GLY A 63 3.18 -1.48 -1.65
N MET A 64 2.93 -2.37 -2.62
CA MET A 64 3.68 -2.39 -3.88
C MET A 64 3.45 -1.14 -4.72
N GLY A 65 2.22 -0.63 -4.77
CA GLY A 65 1.88 0.59 -5.50
C GLY A 65 2.60 1.81 -4.95
N VAL A 66 2.69 1.95 -3.62
CA VAL A 66 3.49 2.99 -2.96
C VAL A 66 4.95 2.86 -3.37
N LEU A 67 5.56 1.67 -3.23
CA LEU A 67 6.96 1.47 -3.57
C LEU A 67 7.27 1.78 -5.05
N LYS A 68 6.41 1.37 -5.99
CA LYS A 68 6.56 1.69 -7.41
C LYS A 68 6.40 3.18 -7.71
N TYR A 69 5.50 3.85 -6.98
CA TYR A 69 5.35 5.29 -7.08
C TYR A 69 6.60 6.03 -6.60
N LEU A 70 7.22 5.58 -5.52
CA LEU A 70 8.47 6.17 -5.02
C LEU A 70 9.64 6.02 -6.00
N ASP A 71 9.67 4.90 -6.73
CA ASP A 71 10.70 4.61 -7.74
C ASP A 71 10.49 5.41 -9.05
N SER A 72 9.26 5.43 -9.58
CA SER A 72 9.00 5.93 -10.93
C SER A 72 8.26 7.27 -11.00
N HIS A 73 7.65 7.72 -9.90
CA HIS A 73 6.72 8.86 -9.84
C HIS A 73 5.52 8.76 -10.80
N ASP A 74 5.18 7.55 -11.26
CA ASP A 74 4.09 7.36 -12.21
C ASP A 74 2.71 7.51 -11.56
N SER A 75 1.94 8.51 -11.99
CA SER A 75 0.57 8.76 -11.55
C SER A 75 -0.36 7.54 -11.62
N ARG A 76 -0.09 6.55 -12.49
CA ARG A 76 -0.85 5.29 -12.59
C ARG A 76 -0.74 4.43 -11.33
N ASP A 77 0.42 4.43 -10.67
CA ASP A 77 0.60 3.68 -9.43
C ASP A 77 -0.17 4.34 -8.29
N ARG A 78 -0.23 5.68 -8.26
CA ARG A 78 -1.09 6.41 -7.31
C ARG A 78 -2.57 6.12 -7.50
N GLN A 79 -3.03 6.02 -8.74
CA GLN A 79 -4.42 5.64 -9.02
C GLN A 79 -4.71 4.20 -8.57
N ARG A 80 -3.76 3.29 -8.78
CA ARG A 80 -3.88 1.90 -8.31
C ARG A 80 -3.97 1.82 -6.80
N VAL A 81 -3.09 2.53 -6.07
CA VAL A 81 -3.14 2.63 -4.61
C VAL A 81 -4.52 3.10 -4.14
N LYS A 82 -5.07 4.16 -4.73
CA LYS A 82 -6.41 4.65 -4.38
C LYS A 82 -7.51 3.63 -4.61
N LYS A 83 -7.42 2.86 -5.71
CA LYS A 83 -8.37 1.80 -6.01
C LYS A 83 -8.29 0.67 -4.98
N ASP A 84 -7.09 0.16 -4.72
CA ASP A 84 -6.85 -0.93 -3.78
C ASP A 84 -7.24 -0.50 -2.35
N GLN A 85 -7.09 0.79 -2.02
CA GLN A 85 -7.61 1.35 -0.76
C GLN A 85 -9.14 1.25 -0.65
N ALA A 86 -9.86 1.70 -1.68
CA ALA A 86 -11.32 1.60 -1.71
C ALA A 86 -11.80 0.15 -1.70
N ASP A 87 -11.09 -0.75 -2.38
CA ASP A 87 -11.40 -2.18 -2.39
C ASP A 87 -11.15 -2.81 -1.01
N PHE A 88 -10.06 -2.47 -0.33
CA PHE A 88 -9.82 -2.89 1.05
C PHE A 88 -10.96 -2.47 1.98
N GLU A 89 -11.34 -1.18 1.95
CA GLU A 89 -12.41 -0.63 2.79
C GLU A 89 -13.75 -1.34 2.54
N ARG A 90 -14.05 -1.67 1.28
CA ARG A 90 -15.23 -2.45 0.88
C ARG A 90 -15.22 -3.87 1.45
N PHE A 91 -14.12 -4.60 1.30
CA PHE A 91 -14.01 -5.97 1.82
C PHE A 91 -13.93 -6.02 3.35
N HIS A 92 -13.38 -4.99 3.98
CA HIS A 92 -13.43 -4.84 5.44
C HIS A 92 -14.86 -4.70 5.94
N ALA A 93 -15.67 -3.85 5.30
CA ALA A 93 -17.08 -3.71 5.66
C ALA A 93 -17.85 -5.03 5.49
N GLU A 94 -17.53 -5.81 4.44
CA GLU A 94 -18.11 -7.14 4.24
C GLU A 94 -17.68 -8.14 5.32
N TYR A 95 -16.39 -8.15 5.69
CA TYR A 95 -15.87 -8.98 6.76
C TYR A 95 -16.55 -8.67 8.10
N VAL A 96 -16.68 -7.38 8.45
CA VAL A 96 -17.38 -6.92 9.66
C VAL A 96 -18.83 -7.38 9.68
N ARG A 97 -19.53 -7.29 8.54
CA ARG A 97 -20.93 -7.75 8.41
C ARG A 97 -21.07 -9.25 8.69
N LEU A 98 -20.08 -10.04 8.30
CA LEU A 98 -20.06 -11.51 8.47
C LEU A 98 -19.49 -11.95 9.83
N ALA A 99 -18.83 -11.06 10.58
CA ALA A 99 -18.23 -11.34 11.88
C ALA A 99 -19.28 -11.58 12.98
N LYS A 100 -19.64 -12.85 13.21
CA LYS A 100 -20.64 -13.25 14.22
C LYS A 100 -20.07 -13.46 15.63
N THR A 101 -18.78 -13.77 15.75
CA THR A 101 -18.14 -14.02 17.06
C THR A 101 -17.48 -12.76 17.61
N PRO A 102 -17.40 -12.59 18.95
CA PRO A 102 -16.65 -11.48 19.56
C PRO A 102 -15.20 -11.43 19.07
N ARG A 103 -14.59 -12.61 18.85
CA ARG A 103 -13.22 -12.71 18.36
C ARG A 103 -13.04 -12.17 16.95
N HIS A 104 -13.94 -12.49 16.02
CA HIS A 104 -13.85 -11.96 14.64
C HIS A 104 -14.06 -10.44 14.60
N ARG A 105 -14.93 -9.89 15.47
CA ARG A 105 -15.12 -8.44 15.57
C ARG A 105 -13.87 -7.74 16.11
N GLU A 106 -13.27 -8.28 17.16
CA GLU A 106 -12.00 -7.76 17.72
C GLU A 106 -10.89 -7.75 16.65
N LEU A 107 -10.79 -8.81 15.84
CA LEU A 107 -9.83 -8.87 14.74
C LEU A 107 -10.13 -7.82 13.67
N ALA A 108 -11.40 -7.63 13.30
CA ALA A 108 -11.80 -6.61 12.33
C ALA A 108 -11.44 -5.18 12.80
N ASP A 109 -11.66 -4.88 14.07
CA ASP A 109 -11.33 -3.57 14.67
C ASP A 109 -9.81 -3.33 14.71
N ARG A 110 -9.06 -4.38 15.07
CA ARG A 110 -7.59 -4.32 15.08
C ARG A 110 -7.03 -4.12 13.67
N MET A 111 -7.59 -4.80 12.67
CA MET A 111 -7.24 -4.61 11.26
C MET A 111 -7.52 -3.18 10.80
N ALA A 112 -8.69 -2.63 11.11
CA ALA A 112 -9.03 -1.24 10.75
C ALA A 112 -8.04 -0.23 11.33
N THR A 113 -7.62 -0.44 12.57
CA THR A 113 -6.63 0.42 13.25
C THR A 113 -5.27 0.37 12.56
N LEU A 114 -4.76 -0.84 12.29
CA LEU A 114 -3.48 -1.03 11.61
C LEU A 114 -3.52 -0.49 10.17
N TYR A 115 -4.61 -0.74 9.46
CA TYR A 115 -4.83 -0.27 8.10
C TYR A 115 -4.86 1.25 8.02
N THR A 116 -5.50 1.93 8.97
CA THR A 116 -5.53 3.40 9.03
C THR A 116 -4.12 3.98 9.11
N GLY A 117 -3.27 3.41 9.98
CA GLY A 117 -1.86 3.82 10.07
C GLY A 117 -1.07 3.52 8.80
N PHE A 118 -1.26 2.33 8.23
CA PHE A 118 -0.62 1.92 6.97
C PHE A 118 -0.99 2.85 5.80
N LYS A 119 -2.28 3.19 5.64
CA LYS A 119 -2.79 4.13 4.64
C LYS A 119 -2.14 5.51 4.80
N ALA A 120 -2.16 6.07 6.00
CA ALA A 120 -1.59 7.38 6.27
C ALA A 120 -0.08 7.45 5.98
N LEU A 121 0.67 6.39 6.33
CA LEU A 121 2.10 6.29 6.01
C LEU A 121 2.33 6.22 4.50
N GLY A 122 1.55 5.40 3.78
CA GLY A 122 1.64 5.30 2.33
C GLY A 122 1.36 6.64 1.64
N GLU A 123 0.31 7.35 2.05
CA GLU A 123 -0.01 8.68 1.53
C GLU A 123 1.11 9.69 1.81
N THR A 124 1.65 9.71 3.03
CA THR A 124 2.75 10.59 3.42
C THR A 124 3.99 10.35 2.55
N LEU A 125 4.37 9.10 2.33
CA LEU A 125 5.50 8.75 1.48
C LEU A 125 5.32 9.27 0.05
N MET A 126 4.13 9.08 -0.52
CA MET A 126 3.85 9.51 -1.89
C MET A 126 3.78 11.03 -2.02
N THR A 127 3.23 11.74 -1.03
CA THR A 127 3.24 13.22 -1.00
C THR A 127 4.66 13.75 -0.89
N ASN A 128 5.49 13.18 -0.01
CA ASN A 128 6.89 13.58 0.10
C ASN A 128 7.64 13.39 -1.23
N LYS A 129 7.31 12.34 -1.99
CA LYS A 129 7.88 12.13 -3.33
C LYS A 129 7.44 13.21 -4.32
N ASP A 130 6.17 13.65 -4.28
CA ASP A 130 5.71 14.77 -5.11
C ASP A 130 6.46 16.06 -4.79
N ASP A 131 6.62 16.36 -3.50
CA ASP A 131 7.32 17.56 -3.03
C ASP A 131 8.79 17.51 -3.42
N GLU A 132 9.44 16.34 -3.28
CA GLU A 132 10.81 16.12 -3.72
C GLU A 132 10.97 16.43 -5.22
N GLU A 133 10.16 15.80 -6.08
CA GLU A 133 10.23 16.00 -7.54
C GLU A 133 9.96 17.47 -7.93
N ALA A 134 9.03 18.14 -7.25
CA ALA A 134 8.76 19.56 -7.45
C ALA A 134 9.96 20.44 -7.08
N ILE A 135 10.63 20.14 -5.97
CA ILE A 135 11.85 20.85 -5.54
C ILE A 135 12.98 20.62 -6.54
N PHE A 136 13.21 19.39 -7.01
CA PHE A 136 14.23 19.11 -8.01
C PHE A 136 13.98 19.83 -9.33
N ALA A 137 12.72 19.88 -9.79
CA ALA A 137 12.35 20.64 -10.98
C ALA A 137 12.64 22.14 -10.80
N ALA A 138 12.34 22.71 -9.62
CA ALA A 138 12.61 24.11 -9.32
C ALA A 138 14.12 24.41 -9.29
N VAL A 139 14.93 23.51 -8.74
CA VAL A 139 16.40 23.64 -8.75
C VAL A 139 16.94 23.59 -10.19
N GLY A 140 16.45 22.67 -11.01
CA GLY A 140 16.82 22.60 -12.44
C GLY A 140 16.52 23.91 -13.19
N GLN A 141 15.34 24.49 -12.98
CA GLN A 141 14.98 25.79 -13.57
C GLN A 141 15.89 26.93 -13.08
N ASN A 142 16.33 26.88 -11.82
CA ASN A 142 17.26 27.89 -11.30
C ASN A 142 18.66 27.73 -11.92
N PHE A 143 19.13 26.51 -12.15
CA PHE A 143 20.39 26.28 -12.88
C PHE A 143 20.32 26.85 -14.31
N GLU A 144 19.26 26.55 -15.05
CA GLU A 144 19.06 27.12 -16.40
C GLU A 144 19.04 28.66 -16.38
N ARG A 145 18.46 29.27 -15.34
CA ARG A 145 18.46 30.74 -15.20
C ARG A 145 19.85 31.30 -14.94
N ILE A 146 20.65 30.65 -14.08
CA ILE A 146 22.02 31.07 -13.78
C ILE A 146 22.87 30.95 -15.05
N ASP A 147 22.83 29.80 -15.71
CA ASP A 147 23.50 29.54 -16.98
C ASP A 147 23.22 30.63 -18.03
N ASN A 148 21.94 30.95 -18.24
CA ASN A 148 21.54 32.03 -19.15
C ASN A 148 22.07 33.42 -18.74
N ILE A 149 22.26 33.69 -17.44
CA ILE A 149 22.87 34.95 -16.98
C ILE A 149 24.37 34.96 -17.29
N LEU A 150 25.07 33.86 -17.03
CA LEU A 150 26.50 33.73 -17.32
C LEU A 150 26.75 33.96 -18.81
N ASP A 151 26.06 33.22 -19.67
CA ASP A 151 26.22 33.32 -21.12
C ASP A 151 25.83 34.68 -21.68
N ARG A 152 24.56 35.07 -21.47
CA ARG A 152 23.96 36.17 -22.22
C ARG A 152 24.23 37.53 -21.61
N ARG A 153 24.58 37.59 -20.31
CA ARG A 153 24.79 38.86 -19.62
C ARG A 153 26.23 39.07 -19.20
N ILE A 154 26.92 38.04 -18.73
CA ILE A 154 28.31 38.19 -18.29
C ILE A 154 29.23 38.02 -19.49
N GLN A 155 29.33 36.80 -20.03
CA GLN A 155 30.28 36.45 -21.10
C GLN A 155 30.07 37.31 -22.37
N ALA A 156 28.81 37.47 -22.82
CA ALA A 156 28.49 38.26 -24.01
C ALA A 156 28.90 39.74 -23.92
N ASN A 157 28.98 40.31 -22.71
CA ASN A 157 29.34 41.71 -22.49
C ASN A 157 30.82 41.94 -22.15
N ILE A 158 31.64 40.88 -22.11
CA ILE A 158 33.10 41.01 -21.90
C ILE A 158 33.72 41.62 -23.16
N ASN A 159 34.20 42.86 -23.04
CA ASN A 159 34.97 43.51 -24.11
C ASN A 159 36.38 42.89 -24.18
N ARG A 160 36.56 41.94 -25.09
CA ARG A 160 37.80 41.16 -25.29
C ARG A 160 39.06 42.00 -25.55
N GLN A 161 38.93 43.28 -25.91
CA GLN A 161 40.06 44.17 -26.18
C GLN A 161 40.57 44.90 -24.92
N ARG A 162 39.87 44.81 -23.78
CA ARG A 162 40.32 45.45 -22.54
C ARG A 162 41.33 44.58 -21.78
N PRO A 163 42.34 45.17 -21.11
CA PRO A 163 43.22 44.45 -20.20
C PRO A 163 42.42 43.70 -19.13
N GLY A 164 42.77 42.45 -18.84
CA GLY A 164 42.09 41.59 -17.86
C GLY A 164 40.83 40.88 -18.36
N SER A 165 40.43 41.04 -19.62
CA SER A 165 39.22 40.40 -20.17
C SER A 165 39.33 38.89 -20.32
N PHE A 166 40.54 38.37 -20.53
CA PHE A 166 40.80 36.93 -20.58
C PHE A 166 40.53 36.29 -19.21
N MET A 167 41.08 36.86 -18.13
CA MET A 167 40.87 36.38 -16.76
C MET A 167 39.40 36.42 -16.35
N LYS A 168 38.64 37.46 -16.75
CA LYS A 168 37.20 37.52 -16.49
C LYS A 168 36.40 36.46 -17.24
N LEU A 169 36.83 36.11 -18.45
CA LEU A 169 36.18 35.06 -19.24
C LEU A 169 36.48 33.69 -18.63
N GLU A 170 37.75 33.44 -18.28
CA GLU A 170 38.19 32.23 -17.58
C GLU A 170 37.40 32.02 -16.27
N GLN A 171 37.34 33.02 -15.40
CA GLN A 171 36.55 32.95 -14.15
C GLN A 171 35.05 32.69 -14.39
N SER A 172 34.49 33.20 -15.49
CA SER A 172 33.09 32.95 -15.82
C SER A 172 32.85 31.53 -16.34
N LEU A 173 33.85 30.94 -17.01
CA LEU A 173 33.78 29.56 -17.50
C LEU A 173 34.01 28.56 -16.36
N ASP A 174 34.92 28.87 -15.44
CA ASP A 174 35.13 28.07 -14.23
C ASP A 174 33.83 28.00 -13.41
N LEU A 175 33.18 29.15 -13.20
CA LEU A 175 31.90 29.23 -12.50
C LEU A 175 30.80 28.39 -13.17
N GLU A 176 30.75 28.36 -14.50
CA GLU A 176 29.81 27.55 -15.27
C GLU A 176 30.08 26.06 -15.09
N ALA A 177 31.36 25.66 -15.11
CA ALA A 177 31.79 24.29 -14.85
C ALA A 177 31.42 23.82 -13.44
N ASP A 178 31.67 24.64 -12.42
CA ASP A 178 31.37 24.32 -11.03
C ASP A 178 29.86 24.15 -10.81
N ILE A 179 29.04 25.03 -11.41
CA ILE A 179 27.57 24.94 -11.37
C ILE A 179 27.09 23.65 -12.05
N ALA A 180 27.64 23.33 -13.22
CA ALA A 180 27.28 22.11 -13.94
C ALA A 180 27.64 20.86 -13.12
N GLU A 181 28.77 20.88 -12.42
CA GLU A 181 29.20 19.80 -11.55
C GLU A 181 28.25 19.61 -10.35
N ILE A 182 27.86 20.69 -9.67
CA ILE A 182 26.84 20.66 -8.61
C ILE A 182 25.53 20.07 -9.15
N GLY A 183 25.10 20.49 -10.35
CA GLY A 183 23.91 19.95 -11.01
C GLY A 183 23.97 18.44 -11.25
N ILE A 184 25.13 17.94 -11.71
CA ILE A 184 25.38 16.51 -11.92
C ILE A 184 25.32 15.75 -10.59
N TRP A 185 25.97 16.25 -9.55
CA TRP A 185 25.98 15.59 -8.24
C TRP A 185 24.60 15.58 -7.59
N LEU A 186 23.86 16.67 -7.73
CA LEU A 186 22.48 16.76 -7.25
C LEU A 186 21.57 15.75 -7.98
N ALA A 187 21.64 15.67 -9.31
CA ALA A 187 20.87 14.70 -10.09
C ALA A 187 21.26 13.25 -9.76
N THR A 188 22.55 13.00 -9.49
CA THR A 188 23.05 11.67 -9.09
C THR A 188 22.59 11.30 -7.69
N TYR A 189 22.61 12.25 -6.75
CA TYR A 189 22.07 12.07 -5.40
C TYR A 189 20.57 11.80 -5.42
N HIS A 190 19.80 12.50 -6.25
CA HIS A 190 18.36 12.25 -6.43
C HIS A 190 18.05 10.80 -6.77
N ARG A 191 18.85 10.21 -7.67
CA ARG A 191 18.62 8.85 -8.17
C ARG A 191 19.09 7.76 -7.22
N THR A 192 20.14 8.03 -6.45
CA THR A 192 20.88 6.99 -5.72
C THR A 192 20.79 7.13 -4.20
N HIS A 193 20.47 8.32 -3.70
CA HIS A 193 20.45 8.71 -2.30
C HIS A 193 21.72 8.36 -1.50
N LYS A 194 22.86 8.19 -2.17
CA LYS A 194 24.14 7.88 -1.50
C LYS A 194 24.74 9.14 -0.85
N GLY A 195 25.14 9.01 0.42
CA GLY A 195 25.72 10.12 1.19
C GLY A 195 26.96 10.76 0.54
N GLU A 196 27.77 9.98 -0.17
CA GLU A 196 28.95 10.47 -0.89
C GLU A 196 28.60 11.58 -1.90
N HIS A 197 27.50 11.43 -2.66
CA HIS A 197 27.08 12.45 -3.62
C HIS A 197 26.53 13.70 -2.93
N LYS A 198 25.94 13.55 -1.74
CA LYS A 198 25.51 14.70 -0.93
C LYS A 198 26.70 15.52 -0.45
N GLU A 199 27.81 14.89 -0.07
CA GLU A 199 29.02 15.60 0.35
C GLU A 199 29.65 16.37 -0.82
N LEU A 200 29.63 15.80 -2.03
CA LEU A 200 30.16 16.45 -3.24
C LEU A 200 29.38 17.71 -3.63
N ILE A 201 28.05 17.75 -3.45
CA ILE A 201 27.23 18.96 -3.67
C ILE A 201 27.76 20.13 -2.82
N TRP A 202 28.06 19.88 -1.54
CA TRP A 202 28.51 20.92 -0.60
C TRP A 202 30.01 21.21 -0.67
N ALA A 203 30.81 20.27 -1.20
CA ALA A 203 32.23 20.50 -1.41
C ALA A 203 32.45 21.63 -2.41
N ASN A 204 31.69 21.62 -3.50
CA ASN A 204 31.79 22.58 -4.61
C ASN A 204 31.05 23.91 -4.30
N GLU A 205 30.05 23.92 -3.41
CA GLU A 205 29.41 25.18 -2.94
C GLU A 205 30.44 26.15 -2.30
N ARG A 206 31.50 25.62 -1.68
CA ARG A 206 32.52 26.44 -1.00
C ARG A 206 33.33 27.32 -1.95
N GLU A 207 33.34 27.01 -3.24
CA GLU A 207 34.05 27.79 -4.26
C GLU A 207 33.27 29.06 -4.64
N PHE A 208 32.00 29.16 -4.24
CA PHE A 208 31.14 30.33 -4.47
C PHE A 208 31.12 31.34 -3.31
N ARG A 209 31.84 31.10 -2.20
CA ARG A 209 31.93 31.99 -1.04
C ARG A 209 33.25 32.74 -0.99
#